data_AF-A0A161MJF3-F1
#
_entry.id   AF-A0A161MJF3-F1
#
_cell.length_a   1.000
_cell.length_b   1.000
_cell.length_c   1.000
_cell.angle_alpha   90.00
_cell.angle_beta   90.00
_cell.angle_gamma   90.00
#
_symmetry.space_group_name_H-M   'P 1'
#
loop_
_entity.id
_entity.type
_entity.pdbx_description
1 polymer ?
#
loop_
_entity_poly.entity_id
_entity_poly.type
_entity_poly.pdbx_seq_one_letter_code
_entity_poly.pdbx_strand_id
1 'polypeptide(L)'
;EVGLDEQNYCCYECRTPITFSFSKGYYFGSPFVSAGTSLVEARRCDYNGRYYCSSCHWNTLSVIPARVIHNWDFEQQPVSQASYQLIRISKSRPLIVLSNHLYAFVEELAAVKKLRQELGHMKQYIATCRYALESGLLMRELEWRRHLVHSTEVFSLNDLIDINNGQ
;
A
#
# COMPACT_ATOMS: atom_id res chain seq x y z
N GLU A 1 -2.01 -13.87 14.75
CA GLU A 1 -1.27 -12.58 14.71
C GLU A 1 0.15 -12.87 15.17
N VAL A 2 1.18 -12.32 14.51
CA VAL A 2 2.58 -12.52 14.90
C VAL A 2 2.85 -11.66 16.13
N GLY A 3 3.05 -12.29 17.28
CA GLY A 3 3.34 -11.59 18.52
C GLY A 3 4.78 -11.06 18.59
N LEU A 4 5.06 -10.24 19.60
CA LEU A 4 6.40 -9.71 19.83
C LEU A 4 7.39 -10.82 20.27
N ASP A 5 6.88 -11.86 20.91
CA ASP A 5 7.56 -13.08 21.33
C ASP A 5 8.14 -13.85 20.14
N GLU A 6 7.43 -13.91 19.01
CA GLU A 6 7.94 -14.54 17.77
C GLU A 6 9.16 -13.81 17.19
N GLN A 7 9.39 -12.56 17.59
CA GLN A 7 10.56 -11.74 17.19
C GLN A 7 11.63 -11.68 18.29
N ASN A 8 11.52 -12.52 19.33
CA ASN A 8 12.41 -12.54 20.49
C ASN A 8 12.53 -11.17 21.18
N TYR A 9 11.44 -10.40 21.24
CA TYR A 9 11.43 -9.05 21.84
C TYR A 9 12.47 -8.10 21.23
N CYS A 10 12.76 -8.27 19.93
CA CYS A 10 13.70 -7.43 19.20
C CYS A 10 13.03 -6.73 18.02
N CYS A 11 13.50 -5.54 17.71
CA CYS A 11 13.12 -4.84 16.49
C CYS A 11 13.44 -5.71 15.27
N TYR A 12 12.47 -5.82 14.36
CA TYR A 12 12.62 -6.64 13.16
C TYR A 12 13.81 -6.23 12.28
N GLU A 13 14.13 -4.93 12.24
CA GLU A 13 15.17 -4.37 11.37
C GLU A 13 16.55 -4.40 12.05
N CYS A 14 16.72 -3.64 13.14
CA CYS A 14 18.02 -3.41 13.77
C CYS A 14 18.33 -4.37 14.92
N ARG A 15 17.41 -5.29 15.25
CA ARG A 15 17.51 -6.26 16.37
C ARG A 15 17.70 -5.66 17.75
N THR A 16 17.53 -4.35 17.92
CA THR A 16 17.52 -3.70 19.24
C THR A 16 16.40 -4.28 20.10
N PRO A 17 16.64 -4.63 21.38
CA PRO A 17 15.59 -5.07 22.28
C PRO A 17 14.48 -4.01 22.41
N ILE A 18 13.23 -4.44 22.32
CA ILE A 18 12.03 -3.60 22.41
C ILE A 18 11.01 -4.27 23.33
N THR A 19 10.19 -3.45 23.98
CA THR A 19 9.16 -3.93 24.91
C THR A 19 7.87 -3.16 24.70
N PHE A 20 6.73 -3.76 25.06
CA PHE A 20 5.51 -2.99 25.23
C PHE A 20 5.61 -2.18 26.53
N SER A 21 5.58 -0.86 26.41
CA SER A 21 5.40 -0.01 27.57
C SER A 21 3.94 -0.11 28.01
N PHE A 22 3.63 -0.99 28.95
CA PHE A 22 2.33 -0.89 29.62
C PHE A 22 2.36 0.38 30.47
N SER A 23 1.46 1.31 30.18
CA SER A 23 1.23 2.58 30.89
C SER A 23 0.83 2.42 32.37
N LYS A 24 0.97 1.21 32.94
CA LYS A 24 0.83 0.90 34.37
C LYS A 24 1.89 -0.12 34.80
N GLY A 25 3.11 0.36 35.07
CA GLY A 25 3.98 -0.06 36.19
C GLY A 25 4.34 -1.54 36.42
N TYR A 26 3.92 -2.50 35.61
CA TYR A 26 4.20 -3.92 35.82
C TYR A 26 5.03 -4.45 34.64
N TYR A 27 6.35 -4.43 34.84
CA TYR A 27 7.29 -5.19 34.02
C TYR A 27 7.07 -6.69 34.29
N PHE A 28 6.22 -7.33 33.48
CA PHE A 28 6.12 -8.78 33.52
C PHE A 28 7.24 -9.37 32.66
N GLY A 29 8.29 -9.86 33.33
CA GLY A 29 9.21 -10.84 32.75
C GLY A 29 10.41 -10.31 31.96
N SER A 30 11.44 -9.86 32.68
CA SER A 30 12.81 -10.29 32.39
C SER A 30 13.70 -10.02 33.60
N PRO A 31 14.28 -11.05 34.26
CA PRO A 31 15.22 -10.87 35.37
C PRO A 31 16.56 -10.25 34.94
N PHE A 32 16.73 -9.97 33.64
CA PHE A 32 18.00 -9.57 33.04
C PHE A 32 18.09 -8.08 32.66
N VAL A 33 17.05 -7.28 32.87
CA VAL A 33 17.09 -5.84 32.52
C VAL A 33 17.61 -5.05 33.71
N SER A 34 18.92 -4.82 33.71
CA SER A 34 19.62 -3.91 34.61
C SER A 34 18.94 -2.53 34.58
N ALA A 35 18.84 -1.88 35.74
CA ALA A 35 18.18 -0.58 35.98
C ALA A 35 18.82 0.64 35.27
N GLY A 36 19.35 0.47 34.05
CA GLY A 36 19.92 1.51 33.19
C GLY A 36 19.66 1.28 31.69
N THR A 37 18.91 0.25 31.30
CA THR A 37 18.54 0.05 29.88
C THR A 37 17.31 0.88 29.54
N SER A 38 17.47 1.90 28.69
CA SER A 38 16.36 2.68 28.14
C SER A 38 15.38 1.72 27.45
N LEU A 39 14.16 1.61 27.97
CA LEU A 39 13.14 0.73 27.43
C LEU A 39 12.63 1.32 26.12
N VAL A 40 13.03 0.70 25.02
CA VAL A 40 12.61 1.14 23.69
C VAL A 40 11.20 0.58 23.43
N GLU A 41 10.23 1.49 23.30
CA GLU A 41 8.84 1.17 23.01
C GLU A 41 8.70 0.47 21.64
N ALA A 42 8.00 -0.66 21.64
CA ALA A 42 7.66 -1.40 20.42
C ALA A 42 6.52 -0.73 19.64
N ARG A 43 6.73 -0.48 18.34
CA ARG A 43 5.73 0.05 17.40
C ARG A 43 5.39 -1.00 16.35
N ARG A 44 4.10 -1.25 16.12
CA ARG A 44 3.62 -2.20 15.10
C ARG A 44 3.50 -1.51 13.75
N CYS A 45 4.03 -2.14 12.69
CA CYS A 45 3.84 -1.70 11.31
C CYS A 45 2.57 -2.34 10.73
N ASP A 46 1.61 -1.54 10.28
CA ASP A 46 0.35 -2.04 9.70
C ASP A 46 0.54 -2.74 8.35
N TYR A 47 1.63 -2.47 7.63
CA TYR A 47 1.88 -3.08 6.32
C TYR A 47 2.27 -4.57 6.42
N ASN A 48 3.16 -4.92 7.36
CA ASN A 48 3.71 -6.28 7.46
C ASN A 48 3.46 -6.96 8.82
N GLY A 49 2.81 -6.27 9.77
CA GLY A 49 2.45 -6.79 11.08
C GLY A 49 3.62 -6.96 12.06
N ARG A 50 4.84 -6.55 11.70
CA ARG A 50 6.05 -6.72 12.53
C ARG A 50 6.27 -5.54 13.47
N TYR A 51 7.11 -5.75 14.48
CA TYR A 51 7.38 -4.75 15.52
C TYR A 51 8.77 -4.12 15.39
N TYR A 52 8.83 -2.83 15.67
CA TYR A 52 9.99 -1.98 15.41
C TYR A 52 10.27 -1.04 16.58
N CYS A 53 11.52 -0.60 16.70
CA CYS A 53 11.90 0.47 17.61
C CYS A 53 11.51 1.85 17.08
N SER A 54 11.58 2.87 17.92
CA SER A 54 11.31 4.28 17.55
C SER A 54 12.25 4.82 16.46
N SER A 55 13.45 4.27 16.31
CA SER A 55 14.41 4.66 15.24
C SER A 55 14.10 4.05 13.88
N CYS A 56 13.47 2.86 13.83
CA CYS A 56 13.12 2.18 12.57
C CYS A 56 11.65 2.41 12.16
N HIS A 57 10.84 2.94 13.06
CA HIS A 57 9.43 3.20 12.83
C HIS A 57 9.02 4.55 13.40
N TRP A 58 8.90 5.55 12.52
CA TRP A 58 8.66 6.95 12.88
C TRP A 58 7.17 7.30 12.98
N ASN A 59 6.28 6.29 12.97
CA ASN A 59 4.82 6.48 12.86
C ASN A 59 4.44 7.26 11.59
N THR A 60 5.24 7.12 10.53
CA THR A 60 4.89 7.66 9.23
C THR A 60 3.64 6.95 8.73
N LEU A 61 2.67 7.74 8.28
CA LEU A 61 1.39 7.24 7.82
C LEU A 61 1.44 6.90 6.33
N SER A 62 0.79 5.80 5.93
CA SER A 62 0.64 5.41 4.54
C SER A 62 -0.64 4.62 4.32
N VAL A 63 -1.20 4.73 3.12
CA VAL A 63 -2.29 3.85 2.68
C VAL A 63 -1.74 2.44 2.49
N ILE A 64 -2.39 1.45 3.09
CA ILE A 64 -1.93 0.05 3.06
C ILE A 64 -2.57 -0.67 1.86
N PRO A 65 -1.78 -1.15 0.87
CA PRO A 65 -2.34 -1.79 -0.32
C PRO A 65 -3.30 -2.95 -0.03
N ALA A 66 -2.96 -3.81 0.94
CA ALA A 66 -3.80 -4.95 1.31
C ALA A 66 -5.18 -4.52 1.85
N ARG A 67 -5.25 -3.43 2.62
CA ARG A 67 -6.52 -2.89 3.13
C ARG A 67 -7.40 -2.34 2.01
N VAL A 68 -6.78 -1.64 1.05
CA VAL A 68 -7.49 -1.14 -0.15
C VAL A 68 -8.05 -2.31 -0.97
N ILE A 69 -7.25 -3.35 -1.22
CA ILE A 69 -7.64 -4.48 -2.08
C ILE A 69 -8.73 -5.34 -1.45
N HIS A 70 -8.73 -5.50 -0.13
CA HIS A 70 -9.67 -6.41 0.53
C HIS A 70 -10.91 -5.71 1.08
N ASN A 71 -10.79 -4.44 1.48
CA ASN A 71 -11.85 -3.73 2.20
C ASN A 71 -12.19 -2.36 1.60
N TRP A 72 -11.55 -1.96 0.49
CA TRP A 72 -11.68 -0.60 -0.06
C TRP A 72 -11.38 0.49 0.99
N ASP A 73 -10.44 0.19 1.91
CA ASP A 73 -10.06 1.06 3.02
C ASP A 73 -8.78 1.84 2.69
N PHE A 74 -8.91 3.17 2.62
CA PHE A 74 -7.85 4.12 2.32
C PHE A 74 -7.35 4.88 3.56
N GLU A 75 -7.78 4.51 4.76
CA GLU A 75 -7.30 5.12 5.98
C GLU A 75 -5.78 4.93 6.09
N GLN A 76 -5.06 6.01 6.37
CA GLN A 76 -3.60 5.94 6.48
C GLN A 76 -3.22 5.33 7.82
N GLN A 77 -2.35 4.34 7.77
CA GLN A 77 -1.92 3.60 8.95
C GLN A 77 -0.41 3.77 9.18
N PRO A 78 0.05 3.68 10.44
CA PRO A 78 1.46 3.77 10.77
C PRO A 78 2.27 2.60 10.19
N VAL A 79 3.38 2.91 9.53
CA VAL A 79 4.27 1.92 8.92
C VAL A 79 5.73 2.13 9.30
N SER A 80 6.52 1.05 9.24
CA SER A 80 7.97 1.12 9.38
C SER A 80 8.59 1.91 8.23
N GLN A 81 9.77 2.48 8.46
CA GLN A 81 10.44 3.30 7.45
C GLN A 81 10.69 2.51 6.16
N ALA A 82 11.13 1.25 6.27
CA ALA A 82 11.32 0.38 5.11
C ALA A 82 10.01 0.12 4.33
N SER A 83 8.92 -0.14 5.05
CA SER A 83 7.60 -0.38 4.42
C SER A 83 7.07 0.88 3.74
N TYR A 84 7.25 2.05 4.37
CA TYR A 84 6.90 3.34 3.76
C TYR A 84 7.64 3.56 2.45
N GLN A 85 8.96 3.33 2.43
CA GLN A 85 9.77 3.45 1.20
C GLN A 85 9.28 2.50 0.12
N LEU A 86 9.00 1.25 0.47
CA LEU A 86 8.49 0.24 -0.45
C LEU A 86 7.15 0.68 -1.07
N ILE A 87 6.17 1.05 -0.24
CA ILE A 87 4.86 1.51 -0.71
C ILE A 87 5.04 2.71 -1.64
N ARG A 88 5.88 3.68 -1.26
CA ARG A 88 6.13 4.90 -2.02
C ARG A 88 6.69 4.61 -3.42
N ILE A 89 7.68 3.74 -3.55
CA ILE A 89 8.27 3.41 -4.87
C ILE A 89 7.36 2.52 -5.72
N SER A 90 6.48 1.73 -5.10
CA SER A 90 5.52 0.89 -5.83
C SER A 90 4.21 1.60 -6.18
N LYS A 91 3.95 2.79 -5.60
CA LYS A 91 2.62 3.43 -5.62
C LYS A 91 2.07 3.68 -7.03
N SER A 92 2.93 4.07 -7.96
CA SER A 92 2.60 4.33 -9.36
C SER A 92 2.75 3.10 -10.28
N ARG A 93 3.22 1.97 -9.76
CA ARG A 93 3.44 0.77 -10.57
C ARG A 93 2.14 -0.04 -10.66
N PRO A 94 1.74 -0.49 -11.86
CA PRO A 94 0.53 -1.29 -12.04
C PRO A 94 0.78 -2.73 -11.59
N LEU A 95 0.57 -3.01 -10.30
CA LEU A 95 0.89 -4.29 -9.66
C LEU A 95 -0.34 -4.96 -9.02
N ILE A 96 -1.47 -4.26 -8.97
CA ILE A 96 -2.65 -4.70 -8.22
C ILE A 96 -3.67 -5.26 -9.19
N VAL A 97 -4.11 -6.50 -8.94
CA VAL A 97 -5.28 -7.11 -9.59
C VAL A 97 -6.39 -7.14 -8.56
N LEU A 98 -7.54 -6.55 -8.89
CA LEU A 98 -8.67 -6.47 -7.98
C LEU A 98 -9.53 -7.73 -8.08
N SER A 99 -10.03 -8.17 -6.93
CA SER A 99 -11.02 -9.23 -6.83
C SER A 99 -12.40 -8.76 -7.32
N ASN A 100 -13.15 -9.68 -7.94
CA ASN A 100 -14.44 -9.36 -8.56
C ASN A 100 -15.49 -8.77 -7.61
N HIS A 101 -15.43 -9.07 -6.31
CA HIS A 101 -16.42 -8.59 -5.34
C HIS A 101 -16.41 -7.06 -5.21
N LEU A 102 -15.25 -6.40 -5.31
CA LEU A 102 -15.17 -4.94 -5.13
C LEU A 102 -16.00 -4.17 -6.18
N TYR A 103 -16.03 -4.67 -7.43
CA TYR A 103 -16.84 -4.05 -8.49
C TYR A 103 -18.35 -4.11 -8.23
N ALA A 104 -18.82 -4.98 -7.33
CA ALA A 104 -20.23 -5.04 -6.96
C ALA A 104 -20.60 -4.04 -5.86
N PHE A 105 -19.63 -3.58 -5.07
CA PHE A 105 -19.86 -2.70 -3.92
C PHE A 105 -19.40 -1.26 -4.14
N VAL A 106 -18.50 -1.03 -5.09
CA VAL A 106 -17.93 0.30 -5.38
C VAL A 106 -18.36 0.73 -6.78
N GLU A 107 -19.30 1.66 -6.85
CA GLU A 107 -19.91 2.11 -8.11
C GLU A 107 -18.89 2.81 -9.02
N GLU A 108 -18.01 3.64 -8.45
CA GLU A 108 -16.97 4.37 -9.18
C GLU A 108 -15.99 3.39 -9.84
N LEU A 109 -15.61 2.33 -9.12
CA LEU A 109 -14.73 1.30 -9.65
C LEU A 109 -15.41 0.50 -10.78
N ALA A 110 -16.70 0.21 -10.66
CA ALA A 110 -17.48 -0.44 -11.70
C ALA A 110 -17.59 0.45 -12.96
N ALA A 111 -17.83 1.75 -12.78
CA ALA A 111 -17.87 2.73 -13.86
C ALA A 111 -16.52 2.81 -14.59
N VAL A 112 -15.41 2.89 -13.85
CA VAL A 112 -14.05 2.91 -14.43
C VAL A 112 -13.74 1.60 -15.17
N LYS A 113 -14.15 0.44 -14.64
CA LYS A 113 -14.00 -0.84 -15.35
C LYS A 113 -14.73 -0.82 -16.69
N LYS A 114 -15.97 -0.33 -16.71
CA LYS A 114 -16.77 -0.21 -17.94
C LYS A 114 -16.11 0.73 -18.95
N LEU A 115 -15.67 1.92 -18.52
CA LEU A 115 -14.96 2.86 -19.38
C LEU A 115 -13.67 2.28 -19.97
N ARG A 116 -12.90 1.53 -19.16
CA ARG A 116 -11.69 0.84 -19.64
C ARG A 116 -12.00 -0.25 -20.66
N GLN A 117 -13.10 -0.98 -20.50
CA GLN A 117 -13.55 -1.97 -21.48
C GLN A 117 -13.96 -1.31 -22.81
N GLU A 118 -14.75 -0.22 -22.75
CA GLU A 118 -15.14 0.55 -23.92
C GLU A 118 -13.92 1.14 -24.65
N LEU A 119 -12.96 1.71 -23.89
CA LEU A 119 -11.71 2.20 -24.43
C LEU A 119 -10.87 1.09 -25.06
N GLY A 120 -10.91 -0.13 -24.52
CA GLY A 120 -10.29 -1.32 -25.10
C GLY A 120 -10.83 -1.65 -26.50
N HIS A 121 -12.13 -1.50 -26.72
CA HIS A 121 -12.73 -1.64 -28.05
C HIS A 121 -12.32 -0.49 -28.98
N MET A 122 -12.36 0.76 -28.48
CA MET A 122 -11.97 1.95 -29.25
C MET A 122 -10.50 1.92 -29.67
N LYS A 123 -9.63 1.34 -28.85
CA LYS A 123 -8.19 1.20 -29.11
C LYS A 123 -7.90 0.58 -30.47
N GLN A 124 -8.70 -0.39 -30.91
CA GLN A 124 -8.53 -1.04 -32.23
C GLN A 124 -8.68 -0.03 -33.36
N TYR A 125 -9.68 0.85 -33.27
CA TYR A 125 -9.90 1.92 -34.25
C TYR A 125 -8.79 2.98 -34.17
N ILE A 126 -8.44 3.42 -32.95
CA ILE A 126 -7.39 4.44 -32.75
C ILE A 126 -6.04 3.94 -33.28
N ALA A 127 -5.72 2.66 -33.10
CA ALA A 127 -4.48 2.06 -33.59
C ALA A 127 -4.40 2.00 -35.12
N THR A 128 -5.53 2.03 -35.83
CA THR A 128 -5.58 2.06 -37.32
C THR A 128 -5.79 3.45 -37.89
N CYS A 129 -6.11 4.45 -37.05
CA CYS A 129 -6.36 5.81 -37.48
C CYS A 129 -5.04 6.52 -37.82
N ARG A 130 -4.87 6.89 -39.09
CA ARG A 130 -3.67 7.59 -39.60
C ARG A 130 -3.34 8.85 -38.81
N TYR A 131 -4.35 9.68 -38.51
CA TYR A 131 -4.14 10.90 -37.72
C TYR A 131 -3.66 10.60 -36.29
N ALA A 132 -4.24 9.58 -35.64
CA ALA A 132 -3.86 9.19 -34.28
C ALA A 132 -2.44 8.61 -34.22
N LEU A 133 -2.04 7.87 -35.26
CA LEU A 133 -0.68 7.36 -35.43
C LEU A 133 0.33 8.50 -35.62
N GLU A 134 0.04 9.43 -36.54
CA GLU A 134 0.91 10.58 -36.84
C GLU A 134 1.04 11.54 -35.65
N SER A 135 -0.05 11.75 -34.90
CA SER A 135 -0.05 12.60 -33.69
C SER A 135 0.45 11.90 -32.42
N GLY A 136 0.63 10.57 -32.47
CA GLY A 136 1.00 9.78 -31.30
C GLY A 136 -0.02 9.84 -30.16
N LEU A 137 -1.32 10.00 -30.46
CA LEU A 137 -2.38 10.28 -29.49
C LEU A 137 -2.36 9.32 -28.28
N LEU A 138 -2.29 8.01 -28.53
CA LEU A 138 -2.25 7.00 -27.47
C LEU A 138 -0.96 7.01 -26.65
N MET A 139 0.14 7.50 -27.22
CA MET A 139 1.39 7.66 -26.49
C MET A 139 1.31 8.91 -25.64
N ARG A 140 1.01 10.06 -26.24
CA ARG A 140 1.06 11.39 -25.62
C ARG A 140 0.05 11.57 -24.50
N GLU A 141 -1.20 11.17 -24.72
CA GLU A 141 -2.27 11.40 -23.73
C GLU A 141 -2.23 10.43 -22.55
N LEU A 142 -1.45 9.34 -22.66
CA LEU A 142 -1.45 8.24 -21.69
C LEU A 142 -0.06 7.86 -21.19
N GLU A 143 0.97 8.69 -21.43
CA GLU A 143 2.39 8.37 -21.13
C GLU A 143 2.58 7.78 -19.73
N TRP A 144 1.91 8.36 -18.72
CA TRP A 144 2.08 8.01 -17.31
C TRP A 144 1.11 6.95 -16.79
N ARG A 145 0.10 6.55 -17.60
CA ARG A 145 -0.94 5.56 -17.22
C ARG A 145 -1.26 4.59 -18.35
N ARG A 146 -0.26 4.23 -19.15
CA ARG A 146 -0.43 3.34 -20.31
C ARG A 146 -1.10 2.02 -19.93
N HIS A 147 -0.88 1.51 -18.72
CA HIS A 147 -1.49 0.27 -18.23
C HIS A 147 -3.03 0.34 -18.17
N LEU A 148 -3.63 1.52 -17.99
CA LEU A 148 -5.09 1.67 -17.97
C LEU A 148 -5.75 1.35 -19.31
N VAL A 149 -5.01 1.49 -20.40
CA VAL A 149 -5.47 1.25 -21.79
C VAL A 149 -4.99 -0.10 -22.34
N HIS A 150 -3.96 -0.70 -21.73
CA HIS A 150 -3.41 -1.97 -22.17
C HIS A 150 -4.03 -3.18 -21.46
N SER A 151 -4.50 -2.99 -20.22
CA SER A 151 -5.16 -4.02 -19.43
C SER A 151 -6.42 -3.44 -18.80
N THR A 152 -7.43 -4.26 -18.54
CA THR A 152 -8.62 -3.89 -17.74
C THR A 152 -8.51 -4.35 -16.30
N GLU A 153 -7.58 -5.27 -16.01
CA GLU A 153 -7.53 -6.01 -14.73
C GLU A 153 -6.51 -5.45 -13.74
N VAL A 154 -5.54 -4.67 -14.23
CA VAL A 154 -4.41 -4.20 -13.42
C VAL A 154 -4.54 -2.71 -13.10
N PHE A 155 -4.28 -2.37 -11.85
CA PHE A 155 -4.26 -1.02 -11.30
C PHE A 155 -2.95 -0.77 -10.53
N SER A 156 -2.55 0.48 -10.43
CA SER A 156 -1.58 0.96 -9.44
C SER A 156 -2.31 1.41 -8.17
N LEU A 157 -1.59 1.55 -7.06
CA LEU A 157 -2.19 2.08 -5.84
C LEU A 157 -2.68 3.53 -6.02
N ASN A 158 -1.96 4.34 -6.81
CA ASN A 158 -2.42 5.69 -7.16
C ASN A 158 -3.74 5.67 -7.93
N ASP A 159 -3.93 4.76 -8.89
CA ASP A 159 -5.20 4.71 -9.62
C ASP A 159 -6.37 4.46 -8.68
N LEU A 160 -6.21 3.55 -7.70
CA LEU A 160 -7.27 3.25 -6.73
C LEU A 160 -7.57 4.45 -5.81
N ILE A 161 -6.54 5.18 -5.41
CA ILE A 161 -6.69 6.41 -4.61
C ILE A 161 -7.42 7.48 -5.42
N ASP A 162 -7.06 7.65 -6.69
CA ASP A 162 -7.69 8.63 -7.58
C ASP A 162 -9.17 8.28 -7.80
N ILE A 163 -9.48 7.01 -8.04
CA ILE A 163 -10.86 6.52 -8.17
C ILE A 163 -11.66 6.82 -6.90
N ASN A 164 -11.09 6.55 -5.72
CA ASN A 164 -11.73 6.86 -4.45
C ASN A 164 -11.95 8.37 -4.24
N ASN A 165 -11.09 9.22 -4.83
CA ASN A 165 -11.21 10.67 -4.79
C ASN A 165 -12.08 11.24 -5.93
N GLY A 166 -12.63 10.40 -6.81
CA GLY A 166 -13.43 10.80 -7.96
C GLY A 166 -12.64 11.46 -9.10
N GLN A 167 -11.37 11.10 -9.28
CA GLN A 167 -10.46 11.62 -10.31
C GLN A 167 -10.27 10.67 -11.50
#